data_AF-A0A534X7U3-F1
#
_entry.id   AF-A0A534X7U3-F1
#
_cell.length_a   1.000
_cell.length_b   1.000
_cell.length_c   1.000
_cell.angle_alpha   90.00
_cell.angle_beta   90.00
_cell.angle_gamma   90.00
#
_symmetry.space_group_name_H-M   'P 1'
#
loop_
_entity.id
_entity.type
_entity.pdbx_description
1 polymer ?
#
loop_
_entity_poly.entity_id
_entity_poly.type
_entity_poly.pdbx_seq_one_letter_code
_entity_poly.pdbx_strand_id
1 'polypeptide(L)'
;MRTPDLRTIAVLAIGGVLTGCAGSGGEGGGGAPPKRPSTTTIPPTISFSMTIQPIFDRSCALTSCHTGAVPAQGQDLSAGVAYSQSVNVPSTEQPRLERVKPCKPKDSYLVRKIQGGPNI
;
A
#
# COMPACT_ATOMS: atom_id res chain seq x y z
N MET A 1 32.52 1.39 42.40
CA MET A 1 32.10 0.57 41.25
C MET A 1 32.10 1.48 40.03
N ARG A 2 33.01 1.24 39.08
CA ARG A 2 33.24 2.06 37.88
C ARG A 2 32.19 1.70 36.82
N THR A 3 31.33 2.64 36.45
CA THR A 3 30.49 2.55 35.25
C THR A 3 31.30 3.05 34.05
N PRO A 4 31.41 2.32 32.93
CA PRO A 4 32.00 2.86 31.71
C PRO A 4 31.00 3.71 30.90
N ASP A 5 31.59 4.69 30.23
CA ASP A 5 31.03 5.92 29.68
C ASP A 5 30.22 5.82 28.37
N LEU A 6 29.43 6.88 28.19
CA LEU A 6 28.77 7.33 26.98
C LEU A 6 29.81 7.78 25.94
N ARG A 7 29.98 7.04 24.83
CA ARG A 7 30.42 7.54 23.51
C ARG A 7 30.45 6.44 22.44
N THR A 8 29.91 6.77 21.26
CA THR A 8 30.25 6.20 19.93
C THR A 8 29.46 4.97 19.44
N ILE A 9 28.34 5.18 18.72
CA ILE A 9 27.98 4.41 17.50
C ILE A 9 27.13 5.36 16.61
N ALA A 10 27.77 6.19 15.77
CA ALA A 10 27.95 5.98 14.34
C ALA A 10 26.62 5.93 13.52
N VAL A 11 26.26 7.10 12.96
CA VAL A 11 25.21 7.26 11.94
C VAL A 11 25.71 6.67 10.63
N LEU A 12 25.09 5.60 10.15
CA LEU A 12 25.31 5.04 8.81
C LEU A 12 24.10 5.40 7.94
N ALA A 13 24.20 6.56 7.29
CA ALA A 13 23.31 6.94 6.21
C ALA A 13 23.65 6.12 4.97
N ILE A 14 22.77 5.21 4.57
CA ILE A 14 22.89 4.45 3.32
C ILE A 14 22.02 5.15 2.28
N GLY A 15 22.69 5.83 1.34
CA GLY A 15 22.07 6.47 0.19
C GLY A 15 21.48 5.45 -0.78
N GLY A 16 20.19 5.58 -1.07
CA GLY A 16 19.48 4.77 -2.06
C GLY A 16 19.48 5.47 -3.43
N VAL A 17 20.09 4.83 -4.41
CA VAL A 17 20.11 5.30 -5.81
C VAL A 17 18.74 5.05 -6.44
N LEU A 18 18.05 6.12 -6.84
CA LEU A 18 16.78 6.06 -7.58
C LEU A 18 17.07 5.63 -9.03
N THR A 19 16.87 4.35 -9.32
CA THR A 19 16.84 3.86 -10.71
C THR A 19 15.48 4.18 -11.30
N GLY A 20 15.41 5.26 -12.09
CA GLY A 20 14.21 5.62 -12.87
C GLY A 20 14.17 4.88 -14.21
N CYS A 21 13.01 4.34 -14.58
CA CYS A 21 12.79 3.82 -15.94
C CYS A 21 12.51 4.99 -16.90
N ALA A 22 13.33 5.12 -17.94
CA ALA A 22 13.13 6.04 -19.06
C ALA A 22 12.05 5.50 -20.01
N GLY A 23 10.98 6.25 -20.22
CA GLY A 23 9.98 5.97 -21.25
C GLY A 23 10.40 6.61 -22.59
N SER A 24 10.67 5.79 -23.61
CA SER A 24 10.88 6.27 -24.98
C SER A 24 9.53 6.52 -25.65
N GLY A 25 9.08 7.78 -25.65
CA GLY A 25 7.91 8.23 -26.41
C GLY A 25 8.35 8.78 -27.76
N GLY A 26 7.95 8.12 -28.85
CA GLY A 26 8.26 8.54 -30.22
C GLY A 26 7.45 9.75 -30.69
N GLU A 27 8.09 10.59 -31.49
CA GLU A 27 7.51 11.72 -32.22
C GLU A 27 6.61 11.27 -33.37
N GLY A 28 5.34 11.69 -33.33
CA GLY A 28 4.42 11.69 -34.45
C GLY A 28 3.81 13.08 -34.59
N GLY A 29 4.16 13.78 -35.68
CA GLY A 29 3.72 15.14 -35.97
C GLY A 29 2.25 15.23 -36.40
N GLY A 30 1.60 16.33 -36.00
CA GLY A 30 0.27 16.74 -36.43
C GLY A 30 -0.17 17.96 -35.64
N GLY A 31 -0.39 19.09 -36.31
CA GLY A 31 -0.65 20.39 -35.69
C GLY A 31 -1.84 20.38 -34.73
N ALA A 32 -1.63 20.94 -33.53
CA ALA A 32 -2.62 21.07 -32.48
C ALA A 32 -2.49 22.46 -31.78
N PRO A 33 -3.59 23.03 -31.28
CA PRO A 33 -3.68 24.40 -30.75
C PRO A 33 -2.75 24.67 -29.56
N PRO A 34 -2.52 25.94 -29.15
CA PRO A 34 -1.52 26.30 -28.14
C PRO A 34 -1.67 25.46 -26.87
N LYS A 35 -0.61 24.72 -26.56
CA LYS A 35 -0.52 23.76 -25.45
C LYS A 35 -0.70 24.53 -24.14
N ARG A 36 -1.89 24.45 -23.55
CA ARG A 36 -2.17 24.87 -22.17
C ARG A 36 -1.08 24.23 -21.30
N PRO A 37 -0.42 24.96 -20.38
CA PRO A 37 0.55 24.34 -19.49
C PRO A 37 -0.17 23.23 -18.72
N SER A 38 0.12 21.98 -19.10
CA SER A 38 -0.31 20.82 -18.36
C SER A 38 0.48 20.86 -17.07
N THR A 39 -0.10 21.42 -16.01
CA THR A 39 0.41 21.24 -14.67
C THR A 39 0.42 19.74 -14.39
N THR A 40 1.59 19.12 -14.50
CA THR A 40 1.83 17.74 -14.08
C THR A 40 1.47 17.65 -12.61
N THR A 41 0.26 17.21 -12.34
CA THR A 41 -0.23 16.98 -10.98
C THR A 41 0.43 15.71 -10.51
N ILE A 42 1.45 15.84 -9.66
CA ILE A 42 2.03 14.69 -8.96
C ILE A 42 0.91 14.13 -8.07
N PRO A 43 0.52 12.86 -8.22
CA PRO A 43 -0.50 12.29 -7.35
C PRO A 43 -0.01 12.35 -5.90
N PRO A 44 -0.88 12.70 -4.95
CA PRO A 44 -0.49 12.76 -3.55
C PRO A 44 0.04 11.39 -3.12
N THR A 45 1.14 11.38 -2.38
CA THR A 45 1.61 10.16 -1.72
C THR A 45 0.62 9.80 -0.62
N ILE A 46 0.04 8.60 -0.69
CA ILE A 46 -0.88 8.10 0.33
C ILE A 46 -0.09 7.33 1.39
N SER A 47 -0.26 7.72 2.65
CA SER A 47 0.33 6.99 3.79
C SER A 47 -0.63 5.92 4.28
N PHE A 48 -0.14 4.69 4.48
CA PHE A 48 -0.97 3.62 5.03
C PHE A 48 -1.46 3.97 6.44
N SER A 49 -0.56 4.40 7.33
CA SER A 49 -0.91 4.67 8.73
C SER A 49 -1.82 5.88 8.90
N MET A 50 -1.69 6.90 8.03
CA MET A 50 -2.47 8.14 8.16
C MET A 50 -3.74 8.16 7.34
N THR A 51 -3.84 7.36 6.29
CA THR A 51 -5.00 7.37 5.39
C THR A 51 -5.75 6.05 5.40
N ILE A 52 -5.07 4.91 5.32
CA ILE A 52 -5.71 3.60 5.14
C ILE A 52 -6.12 2.98 6.47
N GLN A 53 -5.23 2.99 7.47
CA GLN A 53 -5.53 2.41 8.78
C GLN A 53 -6.77 3.06 9.43
N PRO A 54 -6.95 4.39 9.41
CA PRO A 54 -8.17 5.00 9.97
C PRO A 54 -9.46 4.59 9.26
N ILE A 55 -9.40 4.21 7.97
CA ILE A 55 -10.54 3.68 7.23
C ILE A 55 -10.85 2.27 7.73
N PHE A 56 -9.82 1.42 7.89
CA PHE A 56 -9.99 0.08 8.44
C PHE A 56 -10.53 0.12 9.87
N ASP A 57 -9.99 0.96 10.74
CA ASP A 57 -10.44 1.09 12.14
C ASP A 57 -11.91 1.48 12.23
N ARG A 58 -12.37 2.37 11.33
CA ARG A 58 -13.75 2.86 11.34
C ARG A 58 -14.76 1.82 10.88
N SER A 59 -14.40 0.97 9.92
CA SER A 59 -15.40 0.23 9.13
C SER A 59 -15.11 -1.26 9.00
N CYS A 60 -13.92 -1.74 9.33
CA CYS A 60 -13.50 -3.12 9.02
C CYS A 60 -12.92 -3.83 10.24
N ALA A 61 -11.99 -3.21 10.95
CA ALA A 61 -11.34 -3.73 12.17
C ALA A 61 -12.26 -3.60 13.39
N LEU A 62 -13.51 -4.01 13.24
CA LEU A 62 -14.53 -4.06 14.29
C LEU A 62 -14.44 -5.40 15.00
N THR A 63 -14.63 -5.40 16.33
CA THR A 63 -14.63 -6.61 17.15
C THR A 63 -15.52 -7.69 16.53
N SER A 64 -14.98 -8.89 16.38
CA SER A 64 -15.64 -10.05 15.74
C SER A 64 -15.85 -9.95 14.22
N CYS A 65 -15.40 -8.87 13.56
CA CYS A 65 -15.34 -8.75 12.10
C CYS A 65 -13.91 -9.01 11.62
N HIS A 66 -13.00 -8.03 11.66
CA HIS A 66 -11.60 -8.20 11.23
C HIS A 66 -10.60 -7.74 12.29
N THR A 67 -10.86 -8.08 13.55
CA THR A 67 -9.93 -7.87 14.68
C THR A 67 -10.23 -8.88 15.79
N GLY A 68 -9.37 -8.93 16.80
CA GLY A 68 -9.51 -9.77 17.98
C GLY A 68 -8.94 -11.18 17.79
N ALA A 69 -9.27 -12.09 18.71
CA ALA A 69 -8.67 -13.42 18.77
C ALA A 69 -9.00 -14.31 17.56
N VAL A 70 -10.17 -14.11 16.94
CA VAL A 70 -10.64 -14.90 15.80
C VAL A 70 -11.20 -13.95 14.74
N PRO A 71 -10.33 -13.23 14.01
CA PRO A 71 -10.79 -12.32 12.97
C PRO A 71 -11.37 -13.13 11.81
N ALA A 72 -12.42 -12.62 11.16
CA ALA A 72 -13.08 -13.29 10.05
C ALA A 72 -12.07 -13.61 8.95
N GLN A 73 -12.16 -14.84 8.43
CA GLN A 73 -11.27 -15.38 7.42
C GLN A 73 -9.78 -15.33 7.80
N GLY A 74 -9.45 -15.22 9.10
CA GLY A 74 -8.06 -15.08 9.54
C GLY A 74 -7.39 -13.82 9.00
N GLN A 75 -8.14 -12.73 8.81
CA GLN A 75 -7.62 -11.43 8.39
C GLN A 75 -7.84 -10.41 9.50
N ASP A 76 -6.77 -10.09 10.23
CA ASP A 76 -6.73 -9.00 11.20
C ASP A 76 -6.35 -7.69 10.49
N LEU A 77 -7.20 -6.68 10.63
CA LEU A 77 -7.02 -5.34 10.08
C LEU A 77 -6.73 -4.30 11.16
N SER A 78 -6.42 -4.72 12.39
CA SER A 78 -6.01 -3.82 13.47
C SER A 78 -4.66 -3.14 13.18
N ALA A 79 -4.49 -1.97 13.81
CA ALA A 79 -3.27 -1.18 13.68
C ALA A 79 -2.04 -1.99 14.12
N GLY A 80 -0.97 -1.91 13.33
CA GLY A 80 0.28 -2.64 13.58
C GLY A 80 0.36 -4.01 12.91
N VAL A 81 -0.77 -4.60 12.47
CA VAL A 81 -0.79 -5.92 11.78
C VAL A 81 -1.42 -5.88 10.39
N ALA A 82 -2.33 -4.92 10.14
CA ALA A 82 -3.12 -4.86 8.92
C ALA A 82 -2.28 -4.90 7.63
N TYR A 83 -1.22 -4.10 7.55
CA TYR A 83 -0.39 -4.03 6.34
C TYR A 83 0.23 -5.39 6.00
N SER A 84 0.88 -6.03 6.98
CA SER A 84 1.54 -7.32 6.78
C SER A 84 0.57 -8.46 6.51
N GLN A 85 -0.66 -8.38 7.01
CA GLN A 85 -1.68 -9.39 6.73
C GLN A 85 -2.46 -9.15 5.43
N SER A 86 -2.35 -7.98 4.81
CA SER A 86 -3.07 -7.65 3.58
C SER A 86 -2.19 -7.65 2.34
N VAL A 87 -0.99 -7.08 2.40
CA VAL A 87 -0.14 -6.88 1.21
C VAL A 87 0.68 -8.14 0.92
N ASN A 88 0.60 -8.63 -0.32
CA ASN A 88 1.26 -9.88 -0.77
C ASN A 88 0.84 -11.13 0.03
N VAL A 89 -0.34 -11.13 0.65
CA VAL A 89 -0.88 -12.28 1.38
C VAL A 89 -1.98 -12.93 0.55
N PRO A 90 -1.96 -14.27 0.33
CA PRO A 90 -3.07 -14.97 -0.32
C PRO A 90 -4.39 -14.76 0.42
N SER A 91 -5.49 -14.59 -0.33
CA SER A 91 -6.83 -14.59 0.26
C SER A 91 -7.18 -15.98 0.78
N THR A 92 -7.85 -16.04 1.93
CA THR A 92 -8.34 -17.30 2.52
C THR A 92 -9.46 -17.89 1.66
N GLU A 93 -10.36 -17.04 1.16
CA GLU A 93 -11.53 -17.46 0.38
C GLU A 93 -11.15 -17.77 -1.09
N GLN A 94 -10.15 -17.07 -1.64
CA GLN A 94 -9.68 -17.30 -3.01
C GLN A 94 -8.13 -17.30 -3.09
N PRO A 95 -7.47 -18.42 -2.73
CA PRO A 95 -6.00 -18.48 -2.59
C PRO A 95 -5.17 -18.17 -3.84
N ARG A 96 -5.80 -18.14 -5.02
CA ARG A 96 -5.16 -17.73 -6.28
C ARG A 96 -4.97 -16.22 -6.42
N LEU A 97 -5.58 -15.44 -5.52
CA LEU A 97 -5.47 -13.98 -5.48
C LEU A 97 -4.86 -13.54 -4.16
N GLU A 98 -4.07 -12.48 -4.22
CA GLU A 98 -3.60 -11.79 -3.02
C GLU A 98 -4.70 -10.85 -2.51
N ARG A 99 -4.79 -10.70 -1.19
CA ARG A 99 -5.70 -9.75 -0.54
C ARG A 99 -5.46 -8.35 -1.09
N VAL A 100 -4.20 -7.90 -1.10
CA VAL A 100 -3.73 -6.73 -1.86
C VAL A 100 -2.52 -7.11 -2.70
N LYS A 101 -2.64 -6.94 -4.01
CA LYS A 101 -1.56 -7.10 -4.99
C LYS A 101 -0.96 -5.73 -5.35
N PRO A 102 0.30 -5.44 -4.98
CA PRO A 102 0.93 -4.17 -5.26
C PRO A 102 0.85 -3.77 -6.74
N CYS A 103 0.57 -2.49 -6.98
CA CYS A 103 0.47 -1.89 -8.32
C CYS A 103 -0.61 -2.52 -9.24
N LYS A 104 -1.45 -3.45 -8.75
CA LYS A 104 -2.48 -4.14 -9.54
C LYS A 104 -3.81 -4.21 -8.77
N PRO A 105 -4.50 -3.07 -8.56
CA PRO A 105 -5.73 -3.02 -7.77
C PRO A 105 -6.85 -3.90 -8.35
N LYS A 106 -7.00 -3.95 -9.67
CA LYS A 106 -7.95 -4.82 -10.39
C LYS A 106 -7.72 -6.33 -10.14
N ASP A 107 -6.49 -6.71 -9.79
CA ASP A 107 -6.12 -8.10 -9.49
C ASP A 107 -6.14 -8.40 -7.98
N SER A 108 -6.50 -7.42 -7.14
CA SER A 108 -6.52 -7.58 -5.67
C SER A 108 -7.88 -8.08 -5.19
N TYR A 109 -7.88 -9.07 -4.28
CA TYR A 109 -9.12 -9.63 -3.74
C TYR A 109 -9.90 -8.59 -2.91
N LEU A 110 -9.23 -7.75 -2.12
CA LEU A 110 -9.86 -6.68 -1.34
C LEU A 110 -10.69 -5.74 -2.22
N VAL A 111 -10.15 -5.31 -3.36
CA VAL A 111 -10.84 -4.40 -4.29
C VAL A 111 -12.11 -5.06 -4.83
N ARG A 112 -12.05 -6.36 -5.12
CA ARG A 112 -13.19 -7.14 -5.58
C ARG A 112 -14.30 -7.19 -4.51
N LYS A 113 -13.93 -7.41 -3.24
CA LYS A 113 -14.86 -7.43 -2.09
C LYS A 113 -15.58 -6.10 -1.92
N ILE A 114 -14.84 -4.99 -1.88
CA ILE A 114 -15.43 -3.65 -1.62
C ILE A 114 -16.25 -3.11 -2.81
N GLN A 115 -16.06 -3.65 -4.01
CA GLN A 115 -16.82 -3.26 -5.21
C GLN A 115 -18.02 -4.16 -5.49
N GLY A 116 -18.19 -5.29 -4.77
CA GLY A 116 -19.29 -6.22 -5.04
C GLY A 116 -19.12 -7.05 -6.31
N GLY A 117 -17.88 -7.41 -6.67
CA GLY A 117 -17.60 -8.20 -7.89
C GLY A 117 -18.11 -9.66 -7.84
N PRO A 118 -18.10 -10.40 -8.94
CA PRO A 118 -18.50 -11.81 -8.95
C PRO A 118 -17.51 -12.71 -8.18
N ASN A 119 -18.03 -13.78 -7.57
CA ASN A 119 -17.27 -14.79 -6.80
C ASN A 119 -16.46 -14.18 -5.63
N ILE A 120 -17.11 -13.29 -4.86
CA ILE A 120 -16.58 -12.71 -3.62
C ILE A 120 -17.31 -13.23 -2.40
#